data_AF-A0A3C1JSL1-F1
#
_entry.id   AF-A0A3C1JSL1-F1
#
_cell.length_a   1.000
_cell.length_b   1.000
_cell.length_c   1.000
_cell.angle_alpha   90.00
_cell.angle_beta   90.00
_cell.angle_gamma   90.00
#
_symmetry.space_group_name_H-M   'P 1'
#
loop_
_entity.id
_entity.type
_entity.pdbx_description
1 polymer ?
#
loop_
_entity_poly.entity_id
_entity_poly.type
_entity_poly.pdbx_seq_one_letter_code
_entity_poly.pdbx_strand_id
1 'polypeptide(L)'
;MDEKLVSAWDSAASLAVNLPATLWMLLATFLVFIMVPSIGLLEAGLTRPKNVVHALMKSLSAVGVMSVLFVLVGFSLSFNPQTVGGWIGKPFDFGFGAGLDTAWPVGFDAKGNAVNGVPTTVFLLFQTMFAAVTLALIGAGVPERMKFGAWMLYCVFVSLIVWPLLAHWVWSPNGILGTLGTVTGLLPGLGVKDFAGGTVVHIQAGVAGLAITMALGASVKRRQTLTLRFRPE
;
A
#
# COMPACT_ATOMS: atom_id res chain seq x y z
N MET A 1 1.20 13.02 -36.12
CA MET A 1 2.30 12.04 -35.95
C MET A 1 2.51 11.95 -34.46
N ASP A 2 2.20 10.78 -33.93
CA ASP A 2 1.94 10.49 -32.52
C ASP A 2 3.13 10.81 -31.60
N GLU A 3 3.10 11.97 -30.93
CA GLU A 3 3.78 12.09 -29.65
C GLU A 3 2.90 11.42 -28.61
N LYS A 4 2.88 10.08 -28.61
CA LYS A 4 2.63 9.36 -27.37
C LYS A 4 3.66 9.91 -26.40
N LEU A 5 3.21 10.60 -25.36
CA LEU A 5 4.04 10.87 -24.20
C LEU A 5 4.60 9.51 -23.79
N VAL A 6 5.87 9.31 -24.13
CA VAL A 6 6.62 8.10 -23.80
C VAL A 6 6.51 8.02 -22.29
N SER A 7 5.69 7.09 -21.80
CA SER A 7 5.66 6.85 -20.36
C SER A 7 7.10 6.49 -20.00
N ALA A 8 7.65 7.06 -18.95
CA ALA A 8 9.05 6.89 -18.52
C ALA A 8 9.43 5.44 -18.10
N TRP A 9 8.70 4.45 -18.62
CA TRP A 9 8.52 3.09 -18.15
C TRP A 9 8.40 2.10 -19.32
N ASP A 10 8.67 2.54 -20.56
CA ASP A 10 8.90 1.64 -21.69
C ASP A 10 10.16 0.82 -21.44
N SER A 11 9.97 -0.49 -21.31
CA SER A 11 10.89 -1.49 -20.78
C SER A 11 12.08 -1.83 -21.70
N ALA A 12 12.52 -0.89 -22.53
CA ALA A 12 13.55 -1.10 -23.56
C ALA A 12 14.90 -0.44 -23.23
N ALA A 13 14.97 0.43 -22.21
CA ALA A 13 16.21 1.10 -21.82
C ALA A 13 16.84 0.43 -20.58
N SER A 14 18.06 -0.08 -20.70
CA SER A 14 18.85 -0.51 -19.55
C SER A 14 19.23 0.71 -18.72
N LEU A 15 18.63 0.85 -17.54
CA LEU A 15 18.94 1.94 -16.63
C LEU A 15 20.19 1.64 -15.80
N ALA A 16 21.08 2.61 -15.69
CA ALA A 16 22.24 2.50 -14.80
C ALA A 16 21.78 2.51 -13.33
N VAL A 17 22.26 1.53 -12.57
CA VAL A 17 22.01 1.45 -11.12
C VAL A 17 22.79 2.56 -10.41
N ASN A 18 22.08 3.38 -9.64
CA ASN A 18 22.67 4.42 -8.81
C ASN A 18 22.91 3.87 -7.39
N LEU A 19 24.18 3.68 -7.03
CA LEU A 19 24.57 3.12 -5.74
C LEU A 19 24.13 4.01 -4.54
N PRO A 20 24.38 5.33 -4.52
CA PRO A 20 23.86 6.21 -3.46
C PRO A 20 22.35 6.12 -3.27
N ALA A 21 21.57 6.14 -4.37
CA ALA A 21 20.12 6.03 -4.31
C ALA A 21 19.65 4.66 -3.78
N THR A 22 20.37 3.60 -4.16
CA THR A 22 20.09 2.24 -3.67
C THR A 22 20.33 2.12 -2.16
N LEU A 23 21.45 2.65 -1.66
CA LEU A 23 21.75 2.67 -0.22
C LEU A 23 20.70 3.47 0.56
N TRP A 24 20.32 4.64 0.03
CA TRP A 24 19.26 5.45 0.62
C TRP A 24 17.93 4.71 0.67
N MET A 25 17.55 4.02 -0.40
CA MET A 25 16.28 3.30 -0.45
C MET A 25 16.27 2.09 0.48
N LEU A 26 17.39 1.38 0.66
CA LEU A 26 17.51 0.31 1.65
C LEU A 26 17.37 0.84 3.07
N LEU A 27 18.03 1.96 3.39
CA LEU A 27 17.87 2.63 4.68
C LEU A 27 16.41 3.07 4.90
N ALA A 28 15.80 3.71 3.90
CA ALA A 28 14.41 4.14 3.96
C ALA A 28 13.46 2.95 4.14
N THR A 29 13.70 1.82 3.48
CA THR A 29 12.94 0.57 3.64
C THR A 29 12.98 0.10 5.10
N PHE A 30 14.16 0.10 5.72
CA PHE A 30 14.33 -0.26 7.12
C PHE A 30 13.59 0.70 8.06
N LEU A 31 13.64 2.01 7.80
CA LEU A 31 12.91 3.01 8.58
C LEU A 31 11.39 2.81 8.48
N VAL A 32 10.86 2.52 7.29
CA VAL A 32 9.43 2.22 7.10
C VAL A 32 9.05 0.89 7.77
N PHE A 33 9.93 -0.12 7.74
CA PHE A 33 9.72 -1.37 8.47
C PHE A 33 9.51 -1.13 9.97
N ILE A 34 10.34 -0.28 10.60
CA ILE A 34 10.21 0.05 12.04
C ILE A 34 8.82 0.65 12.36
N MET A 35 8.18 1.33 11.42
CA MET A 35 6.84 1.89 11.64
C MET A 35 5.81 0.81 11.99
N VAL A 36 5.94 -0.42 11.46
CA VAL A 36 4.95 -1.47 11.69
C VAL A 36 4.89 -1.94 13.16
N PRO A 37 5.99 -2.38 13.81
CA PRO A 37 5.94 -2.67 15.23
C PRO A 37 5.64 -1.42 16.07
N SER A 38 6.07 -0.22 15.66
CA SER A 38 5.70 1.03 16.34
C SER A 38 4.19 1.29 16.34
N ILE A 39 3.49 1.01 15.24
CA ILE A 39 2.02 1.10 15.16
C ILE A 39 1.37 0.07 16.09
N GLY A 40 1.91 -1.15 16.16
CA GLY A 40 1.46 -2.15 17.12
C GLY A 40 1.62 -1.70 18.58
N LEU A 41 2.73 -1.03 18.91
CA LEU A 41 2.97 -0.46 20.24
C LEU A 41 2.02 0.72 20.54
N LEU A 42 1.74 1.55 19.54
CA LEU A 42 0.75 2.63 19.65
C LEU A 42 -0.64 2.06 19.94
N GLU A 43 -1.06 1.02 19.20
CA GLU A 43 -2.33 0.33 19.45
C GLU A 43 -2.35 -0.33 20.84
N ALA A 44 -1.27 -0.98 21.25
CA ALA A 44 -1.14 -1.57 22.59
C ALA A 44 -1.31 -0.53 23.70
N GLY A 45 -0.79 0.69 23.52
CA GLY A 45 -0.96 1.80 24.48
C GLY A 45 -2.39 2.36 24.55
N LEU A 46 -3.17 2.22 23.47
CA LEU A 46 -4.55 2.73 23.38
C LEU A 46 -5.61 1.68 23.74
N THR A 47 -5.24 0.41 23.75
CA THR A 47 -6.13 -0.72 24.02
C THR A 47 -6.11 -1.13 25.49
N ARG A 48 -7.03 -2.00 25.89
CA ARG A 48 -7.08 -2.47 27.27
C ARG A 48 -5.88 -3.38 27.55
N PRO A 49 -5.29 -3.37 28.76
CA PRO A 49 -4.09 -4.16 29.09
C PRO A 49 -4.19 -5.65 28.72
N LYS A 50 -5.38 -6.25 28.87
CA LYS A 50 -5.64 -7.65 28.52
C LYS A 50 -5.56 -7.98 27.03
N ASN A 51 -5.58 -6.97 26.15
CA ASN A 51 -5.62 -7.11 24.69
C ASN A 51 -4.32 -6.62 24.02
N VAL A 52 -3.32 -6.20 24.80
CA VAL A 52 -2.01 -5.72 24.32
C VAL A 52 -1.32 -6.73 23.41
N VAL A 53 -1.30 -8.00 23.80
CA VAL A 53 -0.71 -9.07 22.99
C VAL A 53 -1.43 -9.22 21.66
N HIS A 54 -2.76 -9.12 21.65
CA HIS A 54 -3.54 -9.22 20.43
C HIS A 54 -3.27 -8.04 19.48
N ALA A 55 -3.10 -6.83 20.00
CA ALA A 55 -2.72 -5.65 19.22
C ALA A 55 -1.36 -5.85 18.51
N LEU A 56 -0.34 -6.30 19.24
CA LEU A 56 0.98 -6.57 18.68
C LEU A 56 0.98 -7.74 17.68
N MET A 57 0.21 -8.79 17.95
CA MET A 57 0.07 -9.90 17.00
C MET A 57 -0.55 -9.44 15.68
N LYS A 58 -1.51 -8.51 15.69
CA LYS A 58 -2.11 -7.98 14.45
C LYS A 58 -1.08 -7.25 13.57
N SER A 59 -0.27 -6.37 14.15
CA SER A 59 0.73 -5.61 13.38
C SER A 59 1.84 -6.49 12.82
N LEU A 60 2.37 -7.45 13.61
CA LEU A 60 3.43 -8.34 13.15
C LEU A 60 2.94 -9.36 12.12
N SER A 61 1.73 -9.90 12.29
CA SER A 61 1.14 -10.81 11.30
C SER A 61 0.85 -10.12 9.97
N ALA A 62 0.49 -8.82 9.98
CA ALA A 62 0.32 -8.03 8.76
C ALA A 62 1.59 -7.97 7.92
N VAL A 63 2.77 -7.77 8.53
CA VAL A 63 4.05 -7.79 7.81
C VAL A 63 4.29 -9.15 7.18
N GLY A 64 4.10 -10.23 7.94
CA GLY A 64 4.32 -11.59 7.44
C GLY A 64 3.45 -11.92 6.23
N VAL A 65 2.14 -11.67 6.33
CA VAL A 65 1.20 -11.93 5.22
C VAL A 65 1.49 -11.03 4.03
N MET A 66 1.67 -9.73 4.26
CA MET A 66 1.89 -8.77 3.17
C MET A 66 3.19 -9.08 2.45
N SER A 67 4.28 -9.35 3.16
CA SER A 67 5.59 -9.60 2.55
C SER A 67 5.55 -10.79 1.58
N VAL A 68 4.86 -11.87 1.95
CA VAL A 68 4.74 -13.06 1.10
C VAL A 68 3.85 -12.75 -0.12
N LEU A 69 2.64 -12.25 0.09
CA LEU A 69 1.68 -12.07 -0.99
C LEU A 69 2.08 -10.94 -1.96
N PHE A 70 2.73 -9.90 -1.44
CA PHE A 70 3.17 -8.78 -2.24
C PHE A 70 4.32 -9.16 -3.17
N VAL A 71 5.31 -9.93 -2.69
CA VAL A 71 6.38 -10.46 -3.52
C VAL A 71 5.83 -11.38 -4.62
N LEU A 72 4.86 -12.24 -4.28
CA LEU A 72 4.34 -13.22 -5.24
C LEU A 72 3.47 -12.59 -6.32
N VAL A 73 2.59 -11.64 -5.95
CA VAL A 73 1.55 -11.13 -6.86
C VAL A 73 1.33 -9.63 -6.70
N GLY A 74 1.30 -9.11 -5.46
CA GLY A 74 0.89 -7.73 -5.20
C GLY A 74 1.76 -6.66 -5.88
N PHE A 75 3.07 -6.85 -5.95
CA PHE A 75 3.98 -5.94 -6.63
C PHE A 75 3.67 -5.88 -8.13
N SER A 76 3.48 -7.04 -8.76
CA SER A 76 3.12 -7.12 -10.19
C SER A 76 1.79 -6.43 -10.47
N LEU A 77 0.77 -6.66 -9.64
CA LEU A 77 -0.52 -5.99 -9.81
C LEU A 77 -0.43 -4.47 -9.65
N SER A 78 0.43 -4.00 -8.74
CA SER A 78 0.60 -2.58 -8.43
C SER A 78 1.40 -1.84 -9.49
N PHE A 79 2.53 -2.41 -9.91
CA PHE A 79 3.61 -1.66 -10.57
C PHE A 79 3.96 -2.17 -11.97
N ASN A 80 3.24 -3.16 -12.50
CA ASN A 80 3.50 -3.62 -13.85
C ASN A 80 3.14 -2.55 -14.89
N PRO A 81 4.07 -2.19 -15.82
CA PRO A 81 3.80 -1.24 -16.89
C PRO A 81 2.72 -1.72 -17.87
N GLN A 82 2.56 -3.03 -18.05
CA GLN A 82 1.49 -3.60 -18.86
C GLN A 82 0.21 -3.63 -18.04
N THR A 83 -0.74 -2.77 -18.42
CA THR A 83 -1.99 -2.57 -17.67
C THR A 83 -3.22 -2.80 -18.53
N VAL A 84 -4.32 -3.18 -17.89
CA VAL A 84 -5.64 -3.22 -18.52
C VAL A 84 -6.29 -1.86 -18.36
N GLY A 85 -6.05 -0.96 -19.32
CA GLY A 85 -6.65 0.39 -19.34
C GLY A 85 -6.32 1.26 -18.14
N GLY A 86 -5.18 1.01 -17.47
CA GLY A 86 -4.75 1.73 -16.26
C GLY A 86 -5.46 1.35 -14.96
N TRP A 87 -6.30 0.32 -14.99
CA TRP A 87 -7.03 -0.16 -13.80
C TRP A 87 -6.25 -1.18 -12.99
N ILE A 88 -5.48 -2.05 -13.64
CA ILE A 88 -4.71 -3.10 -12.96
C ILE A 88 -3.53 -3.51 -13.81
N GLY A 89 -2.39 -3.79 -13.16
CA GLY A 89 -1.22 -4.37 -13.80
C GLY A 89 -1.43 -5.86 -14.09
N LYS A 90 -0.72 -6.40 -15.09
CA LYS A 90 -0.76 -7.85 -15.34
C LYS A 90 -0.21 -8.62 -14.12
N PRO A 91 -0.89 -9.71 -13.72
CA PRO A 91 -0.44 -10.53 -12.61
C PRO A 91 0.80 -11.35 -13.02
N PHE A 92 1.67 -11.62 -12.05
CA PHE A 92 2.80 -12.57 -12.13
C PHE A 92 4.03 -12.21 -12.96
N ASP A 93 4.05 -11.13 -13.75
CA ASP A 93 5.25 -10.75 -14.54
C ASP A 93 6.46 -10.41 -13.65
N PHE A 94 6.23 -9.95 -12.42
CA PHE A 94 7.26 -9.74 -11.39
C PHE A 94 7.24 -10.80 -10.26
N GLY A 95 6.33 -11.77 -10.37
CA GLY A 95 6.20 -12.86 -9.41
C GLY A 95 7.24 -13.95 -9.65
N PHE A 96 7.55 -14.74 -8.62
CA PHE A 96 8.44 -15.90 -8.73
C PHE A 96 9.85 -15.62 -9.27
N GLY A 97 10.34 -14.39 -9.14
CA GLY A 97 11.69 -14.01 -9.55
C GLY A 97 11.82 -13.51 -10.99
N ALA A 98 10.73 -13.52 -11.78
CA ALA A 98 10.73 -12.93 -13.11
C ALA A 98 10.83 -11.39 -13.05
N GLY A 99 11.58 -10.77 -13.97
CA GLY A 99 11.68 -9.31 -14.10
C GLY A 99 12.34 -8.57 -12.91
N LEU A 100 12.85 -9.28 -11.90
CA LEU A 100 13.50 -8.69 -10.72
C LEU A 100 14.97 -8.30 -10.96
N ASP A 101 15.57 -8.78 -12.04
CA ASP A 101 16.91 -8.43 -12.54
C ASP A 101 16.96 -7.07 -13.28
N THR A 102 15.88 -6.31 -13.21
CA THR A 102 15.74 -4.98 -13.82
C THR A 102 16.06 -3.86 -12.83
N ALA A 103 16.09 -2.62 -13.34
CA ALA A 103 16.19 -1.42 -12.51
C ALA A 103 14.89 -0.62 -12.56
N TRP A 104 14.42 -0.21 -11.37
CA TRP A 104 13.31 0.71 -11.20
C TRP A 104 13.80 2.16 -11.25
N PRO A 105 13.25 3.02 -12.11
CA PRO A 105 13.71 4.40 -12.26
C PRO A 105 13.37 5.26 -11.03
N VAL A 106 14.33 6.07 -10.61
CA VAL A 106 14.22 6.98 -9.46
C VAL A 106 14.67 8.40 -9.76
N GLY A 107 15.39 8.59 -10.88
CA GLY A 107 15.79 9.91 -11.38
C GLY A 107 15.21 10.17 -12.75
N PHE A 108 14.71 11.39 -12.97
CA PHE A 108 14.15 11.84 -14.24
C PHE A 108 14.81 13.16 -14.68
N ASP A 109 15.01 13.33 -15.99
CA ASP A 109 15.48 14.60 -16.56
C ASP A 109 14.33 15.64 -16.68
N ALA A 110 14.66 16.85 -17.14
CA ALA A 110 13.67 17.92 -17.34
C ALA A 110 12.59 17.58 -18.41
N LYS A 111 12.81 16.54 -19.22
CA LYS A 111 11.89 16.04 -20.23
C LYS A 111 11.07 14.84 -19.74
N GLY A 112 11.29 14.38 -18.50
CA GLY A 112 10.61 13.24 -17.90
C GLY A 112 11.21 11.88 -18.26
N ASN A 113 12.36 11.83 -18.93
CA ASN A 113 13.02 10.54 -19.22
C ASN A 113 13.74 10.03 -17.99
N ALA A 114 13.64 8.72 -17.76
CA ALA A 114 14.36 8.04 -16.70
C ALA A 114 15.87 8.06 -16.96
N VAL A 115 16.66 8.58 -16.01
CA VAL A 115 18.13 8.71 -16.15
C VAL A 115 18.92 7.73 -15.29
N ASN A 116 18.37 7.34 -14.14
CA ASN A 116 19.01 6.39 -13.24
C ASN A 116 17.98 5.69 -12.34
N GLY A 117 18.38 4.53 -11.83
CA GLY A 117 17.48 3.60 -11.18
C GLY A 117 18.10 2.91 -9.98
N VAL A 118 17.26 2.19 -9.26
CA VAL A 118 17.64 1.24 -8.20
C VAL A 118 17.27 -0.16 -8.66
N PRO A 119 17.88 -1.24 -8.13
CA PRO A 119 17.42 -2.59 -8.44
C PRO A 119 15.92 -2.75 -8.13
N THR A 120 15.16 -3.37 -9.02
CA THR A 120 13.71 -3.55 -8.86
C THR A 120 13.37 -4.31 -7.58
N THR A 121 14.24 -5.22 -7.14
CA THR A 121 14.14 -5.88 -5.83
C THR A 121 14.16 -4.91 -4.65
N VAL A 122 14.97 -3.85 -4.70
CA VAL A 122 15.06 -2.85 -3.64
C VAL A 122 13.78 -2.00 -3.62
N PHE A 123 13.28 -1.60 -4.78
CA PHE A 123 12.00 -0.90 -4.87
C PHE A 123 10.82 -1.77 -4.41
N LEU A 124 10.82 -3.06 -4.77
CA LEU A 124 9.83 -4.03 -4.30
C LEU A 124 9.82 -4.11 -2.77
N LEU A 125 11.00 -4.26 -2.14
CA LEU A 125 11.12 -4.31 -0.68
C LEU A 125 10.60 -3.02 -0.04
N PHE A 126 10.98 -1.87 -0.59
CA PHE A 126 10.50 -0.56 -0.13
C PHE A 126 8.96 -0.49 -0.15
N GLN A 127 8.34 -0.82 -1.29
CA GLN A 127 6.88 -0.80 -1.44
C GLN A 127 6.17 -1.83 -0.57
N THR A 128 6.78 -3.00 -0.36
CA THR A 128 6.27 -4.02 0.56
C THR A 128 6.08 -3.46 1.96
N MET A 129 6.98 -2.59 2.43
CA MET A 129 6.87 -1.98 3.77
C MET A 129 5.72 -0.97 3.82
N PHE A 130 5.47 -0.17 2.78
CA PHE A 130 4.29 0.71 2.72
C PHE A 130 2.98 -0.09 2.77
N ALA A 131 2.93 -1.20 2.03
CA ALA A 131 1.80 -2.11 2.04
C ALA A 131 1.58 -2.72 3.43
N ALA A 132 2.65 -3.14 4.10
CA ALA A 132 2.59 -3.69 5.45
C ALA A 132 2.18 -2.66 6.51
N VAL A 133 2.69 -1.43 6.41
CA VAL A 133 2.28 -0.29 7.26
C VAL A 133 0.80 0.00 7.09
N THR A 134 0.28 -0.05 5.86
CA THR A 134 -1.15 0.17 5.59
C THR A 134 -2.01 -0.86 6.34
N LEU A 135 -1.64 -2.14 6.27
CA LEU A 135 -2.33 -3.16 7.06
C LEU A 135 -2.20 -2.94 8.56
N ALA A 136 -1.01 -2.60 9.06
CA ALA A 136 -0.83 -2.31 10.48
C ALA A 136 -1.73 -1.16 10.96
N LEU A 137 -1.89 -0.09 10.16
CA LEU A 137 -2.80 1.02 10.43
C LEU A 137 -4.27 0.58 10.44
N ILE A 138 -4.68 -0.26 9.49
CA ILE A 138 -6.04 -0.83 9.49
C ILE A 138 -6.24 -1.64 10.78
N GLY A 139 -5.27 -2.48 11.13
CA GLY A 139 -5.28 -3.25 12.37
C GLY A 139 -5.47 -2.37 13.59
N ALA A 140 -4.73 -1.28 13.70
CA ALA A 140 -4.84 -0.32 14.80
C ALA A 140 -6.22 0.37 14.87
N GLY A 141 -6.87 0.61 13.73
CA GLY A 141 -8.22 1.17 13.67
C GLY A 141 -9.34 0.18 13.98
N VAL A 142 -9.04 -1.12 14.05
CA VAL A 142 -10.03 -2.19 14.22
C VAL A 142 -10.27 -2.52 15.69
N PRO A 143 -11.53 -2.71 16.13
CA PRO A 143 -11.87 -3.04 17.51
C PRO A 143 -11.18 -4.31 18.03
N GLU A 144 -10.80 -4.28 19.31
CA GLU A 144 -10.11 -5.34 20.07
C GLU A 144 -10.80 -6.73 20.03
N ARG A 145 -12.07 -6.80 19.63
CA ARG A 145 -12.89 -8.02 19.60
C ARG A 145 -12.93 -8.72 18.24
N MET A 146 -12.23 -8.21 17.23
CA MET A 146 -12.09 -8.93 15.96
C MET A 146 -11.31 -10.22 16.19
N LYS A 147 -11.83 -11.35 15.73
CA LYS A 147 -11.14 -12.64 15.83
C LYS A 147 -9.86 -12.61 15.00
N PHE A 148 -8.76 -13.15 15.52
CA PHE A 148 -7.49 -13.21 14.80
C PHE A 148 -7.59 -13.93 13.44
N GLY A 149 -8.36 -15.02 13.35
CA GLY A 149 -8.58 -15.70 12.07
C GLY A 149 -9.27 -14.82 11.02
N ALA A 150 -10.23 -13.98 11.43
CA ALA A 150 -10.85 -13.00 10.54
C ALA A 150 -9.87 -11.90 10.13
N TRP A 151 -8.95 -11.52 11.03
CA TRP A 151 -7.88 -10.57 10.73
C TRP A 151 -6.94 -11.11 9.67
N MET A 152 -6.50 -12.35 9.79
CA MET A 152 -5.63 -12.99 8.80
C MET A 152 -6.28 -13.05 7.41
N LEU A 153 -7.56 -13.44 7.34
CA LEU A 153 -8.29 -13.45 6.06
C LEU A 153 -8.41 -12.04 5.46
N TYR A 154 -8.65 -11.04 6.30
CA TYR A 154 -8.70 -9.65 5.87
C TYR A 154 -7.36 -9.15 5.35
N CYS A 155 -6.24 -9.52 5.99
CA CYS A 155 -4.89 -9.23 5.50
C CYS A 155 -4.69 -9.80 4.09
N VAL A 156 -5.03 -11.07 3.87
CA VAL A 156 -4.93 -11.71 2.54
C VAL A 156 -5.75 -10.95 1.50
N PHE A 157 -6.99 -10.59 1.81
CA PHE A 157 -7.87 -9.84 0.92
C PHE A 157 -7.28 -8.48 0.52
N VAL A 158 -6.78 -7.71 1.50
CA VAL A 158 -6.18 -6.39 1.23
C VAL A 158 -4.87 -6.52 0.47
N SER A 159 -4.02 -7.50 0.80
CA SER A 159 -2.75 -7.74 0.13
C SER A 159 -2.88 -8.10 -1.34
N LEU A 160 -3.95 -8.80 -1.72
CA LEU A 160 -4.15 -9.26 -3.10
C LEU A 160 -5.01 -8.32 -3.95
N ILE A 161 -5.94 -7.60 -3.33
CA ILE A 161 -6.97 -6.86 -4.05
C ILE A 161 -6.87 -5.38 -3.75
N VAL A 162 -7.19 -4.98 -2.51
CA VAL A 162 -7.42 -3.56 -2.18
C VAL A 162 -6.16 -2.73 -2.36
N TRP A 163 -5.06 -3.13 -1.72
CA TRP A 163 -3.83 -2.36 -1.73
C TRP A 163 -3.19 -2.32 -3.13
N PRO A 164 -3.02 -3.45 -3.84
CA PRO A 164 -2.43 -3.40 -5.17
C PRO A 164 -3.24 -2.57 -6.18
N LEU A 165 -4.57 -2.60 -6.11
CA LEU A 165 -5.40 -1.78 -6.99
C LEU A 165 -5.24 -0.29 -6.71
N LEU A 166 -5.30 0.14 -5.46
CA LEU A 166 -5.14 1.56 -5.12
C LEU A 166 -3.73 2.07 -5.39
N ALA A 167 -2.70 1.27 -5.09
CA ALA A 167 -1.33 1.57 -5.48
C ALA A 167 -1.20 1.66 -7.00
N HIS A 168 -1.87 0.77 -7.75
CA HIS A 168 -1.86 0.84 -9.20
C HIS A 168 -2.49 2.14 -9.70
N TRP A 169 -3.65 2.52 -9.20
CA TRP A 169 -4.34 3.70 -9.72
C TRP A 169 -3.58 5.00 -9.48
N VAL A 170 -2.88 5.11 -8.35
CA VAL A 170 -2.25 6.36 -7.91
C VAL A 170 -0.76 6.40 -8.23
N TRP A 171 -0.03 5.31 -7.98
CA TRP A 171 1.44 5.26 -8.08
C TRP A 171 1.96 4.49 -9.29
N SER A 172 1.13 3.68 -9.95
CA SER A 172 1.59 3.06 -11.19
C SER A 172 1.83 4.15 -12.24
N PRO A 173 2.88 4.00 -13.05
CA PRO A 173 3.10 4.80 -14.25
C PRO A 173 1.87 5.03 -15.12
N ASN A 174 1.11 3.96 -15.30
CA ASN A 174 -0.07 3.91 -16.17
C ASN A 174 -1.36 3.87 -15.35
N GLY A 175 -1.30 4.27 -14.07
CA GLY A 175 -2.44 4.30 -13.16
C GLY A 175 -3.46 5.35 -13.57
N ILE A 176 -4.74 4.98 -13.63
CA ILE A 176 -5.81 5.85 -14.10
C ILE A 176 -5.94 7.16 -13.30
N LEU A 177 -5.73 7.14 -11.98
CA LEU A 177 -5.86 8.34 -11.14
C LEU A 177 -4.63 9.23 -11.22
N GLY A 178 -3.43 8.63 -11.29
CA GLY A 178 -2.18 9.36 -11.49
C GLY A 178 -2.09 10.04 -12.87
N THR A 179 -2.74 9.45 -13.88
CA THR A 179 -2.73 9.89 -15.28
C THR A 179 -4.06 10.47 -15.77
N LEU A 180 -4.94 10.91 -14.85
CA LEU A 180 -6.32 11.29 -15.16
C LEU A 180 -6.44 12.29 -16.31
N GLY A 181 -5.57 13.29 -16.38
CA GLY A 181 -5.51 14.29 -17.44
C GLY A 181 -5.21 13.71 -18.82
N THR A 182 -4.30 12.73 -18.88
CA THR A 182 -3.97 12.01 -20.10
C THR A 182 -5.10 11.07 -20.51
N VAL A 183 -5.73 10.38 -19.54
CA VAL A 183 -6.84 9.44 -19.80
C VAL A 183 -8.12 10.18 -20.22
N THR A 184 -8.41 11.33 -19.63
CA THR A 184 -9.64 12.11 -19.89
C THR A 184 -9.49 13.12 -21.02
N GLY A 185 -8.27 13.39 -21.49
CA GLY A 185 -7.98 14.40 -22.50
C GLY A 185 -8.21 15.85 -22.03
N LEU A 186 -8.43 16.07 -20.73
CA LEU A 186 -8.75 17.40 -20.19
C LEU A 186 -7.53 18.33 -20.21
N LEU A 187 -6.47 17.97 -19.48
CA LEU A 187 -5.25 18.77 -19.31
C LEU A 187 -4.03 17.87 -19.11
N PRO A 188 -2.93 18.05 -19.88
CA PRO A 188 -1.69 17.32 -19.64
C PRO A 188 -1.18 17.53 -18.20
N GLY A 189 -0.83 16.45 -17.51
CA GLY A 189 -0.28 16.49 -16.15
C GLY A 189 -1.30 16.54 -15.01
N LEU A 190 -2.60 16.67 -15.32
CA LEU A 190 -3.68 16.56 -14.34
C LEU A 190 -3.76 15.11 -13.81
N GLY A 191 -3.88 14.93 -12.50
CA GLY A 191 -3.91 13.60 -11.87
C GLY A 191 -3.63 13.70 -10.37
N VAL A 192 -3.92 12.63 -9.62
CA VAL A 192 -3.66 12.56 -8.18
C VAL A 192 -2.16 12.64 -7.93
N LYS A 193 -1.73 13.63 -7.14
CA LYS A 193 -0.34 13.78 -6.71
C LYS A 193 -0.21 13.30 -5.28
N ASP A 194 0.23 12.07 -5.12
CA ASP A 194 0.46 11.45 -3.82
C ASP A 194 1.92 11.00 -3.70
N PHE A 195 2.73 11.80 -3.00
CA PHE A 195 4.17 11.58 -2.91
C PHE A 195 4.54 10.35 -2.07
N ALA A 196 3.89 10.17 -0.92
CA ALA A 196 4.30 9.19 0.09
C ALA A 196 3.12 8.42 0.72
N GLY A 197 1.93 8.47 0.12
CA GLY A 197 0.84 7.55 0.46
C GLY A 197 -0.23 8.18 1.32
N GLY A 198 -0.48 9.48 1.17
CA GLY A 198 -1.63 10.14 1.78
C GLY A 198 -2.93 9.43 1.41
N THR A 199 -3.05 9.01 0.14
CA THR A 199 -4.21 8.25 -0.36
C THR A 199 -4.03 6.74 -0.18
N VAL A 200 -2.95 6.17 -0.74
CA VAL A 200 -2.73 4.71 -0.82
C VAL A 200 -2.51 4.07 0.56
N VAL A 201 -1.93 4.81 1.51
CA VAL A 201 -1.69 4.31 2.87
C VAL A 201 -2.73 4.87 3.84
N HIS A 202 -2.75 6.19 4.04
CA HIS A 202 -3.48 6.78 5.17
C HIS A 202 -5.00 6.82 4.97
N ILE A 203 -5.49 7.36 3.86
CA ILE A 203 -6.94 7.40 3.57
C ILE A 203 -7.48 5.98 3.44
N GLN A 204 -6.80 5.11 2.68
CA GLN A 204 -7.19 3.71 2.55
C GLN A 204 -7.31 3.03 3.94
N ALA A 205 -6.28 3.16 4.78
CA ALA A 205 -6.29 2.52 6.10
C ALA A 205 -7.40 3.09 7.00
N GLY A 206 -7.58 4.41 7.00
CA GLY A 206 -8.60 5.07 7.80
C GLY A 206 -10.01 4.65 7.41
N VAL A 207 -10.31 4.64 6.11
CA VAL A 207 -11.62 4.23 5.59
C VAL A 207 -11.89 2.75 5.85
N ALA A 208 -10.89 1.88 5.65
CA ALA A 208 -11.00 0.46 5.93
C ALA A 208 -11.25 0.18 7.43
N GLY A 209 -10.47 0.82 8.32
CA GLY A 209 -10.66 0.70 9.77
C GLY A 209 -12.04 1.18 10.22
N LEU A 210 -12.52 2.29 9.66
CA LEU A 210 -13.88 2.80 9.89
C LEU A 210 -14.95 1.81 9.42
N ALA A 211 -14.82 1.28 8.20
CA ALA A 211 -15.77 0.34 7.62
C ALA A 211 -15.88 -0.95 8.47
N ILE A 212 -14.74 -1.51 8.89
CA ILE A 212 -14.71 -2.69 9.77
C ILE A 212 -15.36 -2.36 11.12
N THR A 213 -15.06 -1.20 11.69
CA THR A 213 -15.66 -0.76 12.96
C THR A 213 -17.17 -0.61 12.86
N MET A 214 -17.67 -0.04 11.77
CA MET A 214 -19.10 0.08 11.49
C MET A 214 -19.76 -1.29 11.33
N ALA A 215 -19.13 -2.21 10.57
CA ALA A 215 -19.63 -3.56 10.38
C ALA A 215 -19.67 -4.39 11.68
N LEU A 216 -18.67 -4.23 12.56
CA LEU A 216 -18.62 -4.88 13.87
C LEU A 216 -19.54 -4.23 14.92
N GLY A 217 -20.10 -3.05 14.63
CA GLY A 217 -21.07 -2.34 15.48
C GLY A 217 -20.54 -1.81 16.81
N ALA A 218 -21.44 -1.36 17.69
CA ALA A 218 -21.08 -0.98 19.06
C ALA A 218 -21.05 -2.21 20.00
N SER A 219 -20.12 -2.23 20.96
CA SER A 219 -20.10 -3.25 22.02
C SER A 219 -21.40 -3.24 22.84
N VAL A 220 -21.93 -4.42 23.16
CA VAL A 220 -23.18 -4.63 23.95
C VAL A 220 -23.17 -3.82 25.26
N LYS A 221 -22.01 -3.70 25.92
CA LYS A 221 -21.86 -2.91 27.16
C LYS A 221 -22.14 -1.42 26.95
N ARG A 222 -21.84 -0.89 25.76
CA ARG A 222 -22.10 0.52 25.38
C ARG A 222 -23.54 0.72 24.88
N ARG A 223 -24.15 -0.29 24.24
CA ARG A 223 -25.59 -0.25 23.92
C ARG A 223 -26.42 -0.12 25.18
N GLN A 224 -26.13 -0.90 26.23
CA GLN A 224 -26.83 -0.76 27.52
C GLN A 224 -26.69 0.63 28.13
N THR A 225 -25.49 1.23 28.11
CA THR A 225 -25.29 2.60 28.61
C THR A 225 -26.03 3.65 27.77
N LEU A 226 -26.10 3.47 26.44
CA LEU A 226 -26.85 4.37 25.56
C LEU A 226 -28.36 4.21 25.74
N THR A 227 -28.88 3.00 25.87
CA THR A 227 -30.32 2.76 26.11
C THR A 227 -30.77 3.26 27.48
N LEU A 228 -29.90 3.25 28.49
CA LEU A 228 -30.21 3.78 29.83
C LEU A 228 -30.22 5.32 29.88
N ARG A 229 -29.58 6.02 28.93
CA ARG A 229 -29.60 7.49 28.84
C ARG A 229 -30.83 8.06 28.12
N PHE A 230 -31.61 7.24 27.44
CA PHE A 230 -32.79 7.66 26.67
C PHE A 230 -34.09 7.04 27.16
N ARG A 231 -34.14 6.57 28.42
CA ARG A 231 -35.40 6.15 29.04
C ARG A 231 -36.12 7.40 29.53
N PRO A 232 -37.33 7.74 29.03
CA PRO A 232 -38.16 8.75 29.67
C PRO A 232 -38.52 8.23 31.07
N GLU A 233 -38.48 9.12 32.05
CA GLU A 233 -38.89 8.85 33.43
C GLU A 233 -40.40 8.58 33.50
#